data_AF-A0A1C5GTM1-F1
#
_entry.id   AF-A0A1C5GTM1-F1
#
_cell.length_a   1.000
_cell.length_b   1.000
_cell.length_c   1.000
_cell.angle_alpha   90.00
_cell.angle_beta   90.00
_cell.angle_gamma   90.00
#
_symmetry.space_group_name_H-M   'P 1'
#
loop_
_entity.id
_entity.type
_entity.pdbx_description
1 polymer ?
#
loop_
_entity_poly.entity_id
_entity_poly.type
_entity_poly.pdbx_seq_one_letter_code
_entity_poly.pdbx_strand_id
1 'polypeptide(L)'
;MSTRRVLAVLGVLAVLVAAGCDPAPRREADEEPLRPGWQPLTLPAPPGPPGRALLRDATACAGRWYAVGGLADADGGTRPAAWTSVDGTTWTALPIAADSFYGRQNVLYSAGCRDGVLAAIGAKVGGAHGYPRVSTWRQRVDGGLVEVSASFETYGGPKAVNVSRLAGGPAGWLIVGNRSSGAASWVSPDAADFALVEGAPELASDGRGATWAFDAVGVPEGWLAVGGVLPAGRIDRDPAVWSSVDGRNWRRSVLPGSERYEEAQRVALVDGVPVAVGLRGDGFATWRRAGDDWVAAGGFAGGPAAVGSGSRAAGVPSVDGLVAAEGRLLAVVSDGAARSVWTSADRGDSWRPVALPLPVAAGAQRDVAVAAVGERIWLFVDDGERSAAWSGSTPAVPR
;
A
#
# COMPACT_ATOMS: atom_id res chain seq x y z
N MET A 1 16.59 66.57 16.96
CA MET A 1 16.49 65.14 16.59
C MET A 1 16.34 65.06 15.08
N SER A 2 17.30 64.42 14.41
CA SER A 2 17.50 64.53 12.96
C SER A 2 16.44 63.77 12.16
N THR A 3 15.91 64.41 11.11
CA THR A 3 15.01 63.84 10.08
C THR A 3 15.52 62.52 9.49
N ARG A 4 16.82 62.25 9.54
CA ARG A 4 17.42 60.96 9.14
C ARG A 4 17.06 59.80 10.08
N ARG A 5 16.83 60.05 11.38
CA ARG A 5 16.41 59.00 12.33
C ARG A 5 14.94 58.64 12.16
N VAL A 6 14.09 59.59 11.78
CA VAL A 6 12.65 59.36 11.54
C VAL A 6 12.44 58.54 10.26
N LEU A 7 13.20 58.83 9.19
CA LEU A 7 13.16 58.05 7.95
C LEU A 7 13.70 56.63 8.12
N ALA A 8 14.75 56.42 8.93
CA ALA A 8 15.26 55.09 9.22
C ALA A 8 14.26 54.24 10.02
N VAL A 9 13.54 54.83 10.99
CA VAL A 9 12.51 54.13 11.77
C VAL A 9 11.29 53.77 10.90
N LEU A 10 10.86 54.67 10.01
CA LEU A 10 9.77 54.38 9.07
C LEU A 10 10.14 53.31 8.03
N GLY A 11 11.40 53.30 7.56
CA GLY A 11 11.90 52.26 6.66
C GLY A 11 11.94 50.88 7.30
N VAL A 12 12.39 50.79 8.56
CA VAL A 12 12.39 49.51 9.32
C VAL A 12 10.97 49.05 9.65
N LEU A 13 10.04 49.96 9.97
CA LEU A 13 8.63 49.59 10.16
C LEU A 13 7.97 49.09 8.87
N ALA A 14 8.28 49.71 7.71
CA ALA A 14 7.74 49.27 6.42
C ALA A 14 8.27 47.88 6.01
N VAL A 15 9.53 47.56 6.32
CA VAL A 15 10.11 46.22 6.08
C VAL A 15 9.53 45.18 7.06
N LEU A 16 9.27 45.55 8.31
CA LEU A 16 8.64 44.65 9.29
C LEU A 16 7.16 44.38 9.00
N VAL A 17 6.43 45.34 8.40
CA VAL A 17 5.04 45.13 7.96
C VAL A 17 4.97 44.34 6.66
N ALA A 18 5.94 44.49 5.75
CA ALA A 18 6.02 43.70 4.52
C ALA A 18 6.49 42.25 4.74
N ALA A 19 7.31 42.00 5.77
CA ALA A 19 7.75 40.65 6.15
C ALA A 19 6.75 39.88 7.04
N GLY A 20 5.68 40.53 7.50
CA GLY A 20 4.65 39.94 8.38
C GLY A 20 3.37 39.48 7.66
N CYS A 21 3.29 39.63 6.35
CA CYS A 21 2.20 39.08 5.54
C CYS A 21 2.64 37.76 4.93
N ASP A 22 2.86 36.75 5.77
CA ASP A 22 2.70 35.38 5.28
C ASP A 22 1.25 35.27 4.76
N PRO A 23 1.04 34.84 3.50
CA PRO A 23 -0.30 34.54 3.05
C PRO A 23 -0.86 33.52 4.03
N ALA A 24 -1.96 33.89 4.72
CA ALA A 24 -2.71 32.94 5.53
C ALA A 24 -2.86 31.66 4.70
N PRO A 25 -2.57 30.46 5.27
CA PRO A 25 -2.72 29.23 4.53
C PRO A 25 -4.10 29.25 3.92
N ARG A 26 -4.17 29.21 2.58
CA ARG A 26 -5.44 29.03 1.89
C ARG A 26 -6.06 27.82 2.58
N ARG A 27 -7.18 28.03 3.28
CA ARG A 27 -8.14 26.96 3.47
C ARG A 27 -8.40 26.45 2.07
N GLU A 28 -7.83 25.29 1.72
CA GLU A 28 -8.36 24.52 0.61
C GLU A 28 -9.86 24.49 0.86
N ALA A 29 -10.61 25.18 0.00
CA ALA A 29 -12.05 25.00 0.00
C ALA A 29 -12.24 23.49 -0.12
N ASP A 30 -13.01 22.88 0.78
CA ASP A 30 -13.30 21.44 0.77
C ASP A 30 -13.75 21.08 -0.65
N GLU A 31 -12.81 20.61 -1.48
CA GLU A 31 -13.10 20.32 -2.87
C GLU A 31 -14.08 19.16 -2.86
N GLU A 32 -15.20 19.33 -3.58
CA GLU A 32 -16.20 18.28 -3.61
C GLU A 32 -15.56 16.97 -4.09
N PRO A 33 -15.75 15.85 -3.35
CA PRO A 33 -15.22 14.58 -3.76
C PRO A 33 -15.66 14.20 -5.17
N LEU A 34 -14.73 13.67 -5.95
CA LEU A 34 -15.05 13.08 -7.24
C LEU A 34 -16.00 11.90 -7.04
N ARG A 35 -17.06 11.82 -7.84
CA ARG A 35 -18.07 10.76 -7.77
C ARG A 35 -18.01 9.91 -9.04
N PRO A 36 -17.16 8.87 -9.09
CA PRO A 36 -17.22 7.88 -10.17
C PRO A 36 -18.64 7.32 -10.27
N GLY A 37 -19.11 7.07 -11.50
CA GLY A 37 -20.36 6.35 -11.73
C GLY A 37 -20.22 4.87 -11.36
N TRP A 38 -20.16 4.57 -10.06
CA TRP A 38 -19.92 3.23 -9.54
C TRP A 38 -20.99 2.25 -10.02
N GLN A 39 -20.55 1.19 -10.67
CA GLN A 39 -21.36 0.06 -11.10
C GLN A 39 -21.03 -1.15 -10.24
N PRO A 40 -22.02 -1.78 -9.59
CA PRO A 40 -21.79 -2.97 -8.80
C PRO A 40 -21.33 -4.11 -9.70
N LEU A 41 -20.39 -4.91 -9.20
CA LEU A 41 -19.91 -6.12 -9.83
C LEU A 41 -20.31 -7.33 -8.97
N THR A 42 -20.56 -8.46 -9.63
CA THR A 42 -20.83 -9.72 -8.95
C THR A 42 -19.60 -10.60 -8.98
N LEU A 43 -19.12 -10.98 -7.79
CA LEU A 43 -18.15 -12.06 -7.64
C LEU A 43 -18.91 -13.36 -7.39
N PRO A 44 -18.77 -14.39 -8.25
CA PRO A 44 -19.45 -15.66 -8.03
C PRO A 44 -18.90 -16.34 -6.77
N ALA A 45 -19.77 -17.06 -6.06
CA ALA A 45 -19.38 -17.85 -4.91
C ALA A 45 -18.37 -18.95 -5.33
N PRO A 46 -17.17 -19.01 -4.73
CA PRO A 46 -16.25 -20.12 -4.95
C PRO A 46 -16.85 -21.45 -4.50
N PRO A 47 -16.52 -22.59 -5.15
CA PRO A 47 -16.97 -23.92 -4.72
C PRO A 47 -16.70 -24.20 -3.23
N GLY A 48 -17.56 -24.98 -2.59
CA GLY A 48 -17.45 -25.37 -1.18
C GLY A 48 -18.49 -24.69 -0.27
N PRO A 49 -18.31 -24.76 1.07
CA PRO A 49 -19.24 -24.18 2.03
C PRO A 49 -19.43 -22.68 1.81
N PRO A 50 -20.65 -22.15 2.00
CA PRO A 50 -20.91 -20.72 1.88
C PRO A 50 -20.14 -19.92 2.94
N GLY A 51 -19.86 -18.66 2.65
CA GLY A 51 -19.22 -17.74 3.58
C GLY A 51 -19.24 -16.31 3.05
N ARG A 52 -19.03 -15.34 3.94
CA ARG A 52 -18.85 -13.94 3.57
C ARG A 52 -17.48 -13.77 2.90
N ALA A 53 -17.43 -13.15 1.74
CA ALA A 53 -16.15 -12.78 1.13
C ALA A 53 -15.36 -11.85 2.05
N LEU A 54 -14.05 -12.03 2.07
CA LEU A 54 -13.08 -11.19 2.75
C LEU A 54 -12.14 -10.66 1.68
N LEU A 55 -12.45 -9.52 1.06
CA LEU A 55 -11.66 -8.97 -0.04
C LEU A 55 -10.49 -8.18 0.52
N ARG A 56 -9.25 -8.48 0.11
CA ARG A 56 -8.03 -7.92 0.75
C ARG A 56 -7.04 -7.31 -0.21
N ASP A 57 -6.95 -7.81 -1.44
CA ASP A 57 -6.07 -7.22 -2.44
C ASP A 57 -6.57 -7.47 -3.86
N ALA A 58 -6.11 -6.64 -4.78
CA ALA A 58 -6.41 -6.77 -6.20
C ALA A 58 -5.23 -6.32 -7.06
N THR A 59 -5.09 -6.93 -8.22
CA THR A 59 -4.04 -6.60 -9.17
C THR A 59 -4.51 -6.86 -10.59
N ALA A 60 -3.86 -6.23 -11.56
CA ALA A 60 -4.11 -6.47 -12.97
C ALA A 60 -2.80 -6.36 -13.76
N CYS A 61 -2.59 -7.30 -14.69
CA CYS A 61 -1.50 -7.24 -15.64
C CYS A 61 -1.81 -8.09 -16.88
N ALA A 62 -1.21 -7.75 -18.02
CA ALA A 62 -1.37 -8.47 -19.30
C ALA A 62 -2.83 -8.78 -19.67
N GLY A 63 -3.75 -7.81 -19.48
CA GLY A 63 -5.16 -7.96 -19.83
C GLY A 63 -5.95 -8.91 -18.93
N ARG A 64 -5.45 -9.19 -17.72
CA ARG A 64 -6.14 -10.00 -16.70
C ARG A 64 -6.25 -9.23 -15.40
N TRP A 65 -7.37 -9.44 -14.72
CA TRP A 65 -7.67 -8.88 -13.41
C TRP A 65 -7.77 -10.00 -12.39
N TYR A 66 -7.33 -9.70 -11.18
CA TYR A 66 -7.38 -10.61 -10.05
C TYR A 66 -7.85 -9.88 -8.79
N ALA A 67 -8.66 -10.56 -8.00
CA ALA A 67 -9.01 -10.17 -6.64
C ALA A 67 -8.74 -11.36 -5.73
N VAL A 68 -8.15 -11.12 -4.57
CA VAL A 68 -7.80 -12.17 -3.61
C VAL A 68 -8.31 -11.85 -2.22
N GLY A 69 -8.47 -12.90 -1.42
CA GLY A 69 -9.07 -12.79 -0.12
C GLY A 69 -9.30 -14.13 0.55
N GLY A 70 -10.45 -14.23 1.20
CA GLY A 70 -10.96 -15.47 1.75
C GLY A 70 -12.49 -15.49 1.81
N LEU A 71 -13.03 -16.55 2.40
CA LEU A 71 -14.41 -16.65 2.84
C LEU A 71 -14.41 -16.90 4.34
N ALA A 72 -15.22 -16.15 5.09
CA ALA A 72 -15.49 -16.39 6.49
C ALA A 72 -16.84 -17.10 6.67
N ASP A 73 -16.87 -18.19 7.43
CA ASP A 73 -18.10 -18.79 7.90
C ASP A 73 -18.68 -18.04 9.11
N ALA A 74 -19.84 -18.49 9.59
CA ALA A 74 -20.54 -17.87 10.73
C ALA A 74 -19.78 -18.02 12.05
N ASP A 75 -18.90 -19.02 12.18
CA ASP A 75 -18.09 -19.29 13.37
C ASP A 75 -16.73 -18.57 13.33
N GLY A 76 -16.47 -17.78 12.28
CA GLY A 76 -15.21 -17.08 12.07
C GLY A 76 -14.08 -17.97 11.53
N GLY A 77 -14.40 -19.21 11.15
CA GLY A 77 -13.55 -20.04 10.31
C GLY A 77 -13.34 -19.37 8.96
N THR A 78 -12.14 -19.50 8.42
CA THR A 78 -11.75 -18.87 7.15
C THR A 78 -11.28 -19.91 6.15
N ARG A 79 -11.37 -19.61 4.86
CA ARG A 79 -10.72 -20.36 3.79
C ARG A 79 -10.27 -19.42 2.66
N PRO A 80 -9.19 -19.73 1.93
CA PRO A 80 -8.69 -18.87 0.85
C PRO A 80 -9.68 -18.81 -0.32
N ALA A 81 -9.74 -17.65 -0.97
CA ALA A 81 -10.54 -17.42 -2.16
C ALA A 81 -9.84 -16.42 -3.09
N ALA A 82 -10.01 -16.63 -4.40
CA ALA A 82 -9.53 -15.72 -5.42
C ALA A 82 -10.47 -15.73 -6.61
N TRP A 83 -10.49 -14.62 -7.35
CA TRP A 83 -11.29 -14.44 -8.55
C TRP A 83 -10.43 -13.86 -9.66
N THR A 84 -10.78 -14.18 -10.90
CA THR A 84 -10.15 -13.61 -12.10
C THR A 84 -11.19 -13.09 -13.07
N SER A 85 -10.76 -12.14 -13.91
CA SER A 85 -11.54 -11.64 -15.03
C SER A 85 -10.60 -11.34 -16.22
N VAL A 86 -11.14 -11.44 -17.43
CA VAL A 86 -10.45 -11.11 -18.70
C VAL A 86 -11.00 -9.84 -19.35
N ASP A 87 -12.06 -9.27 -18.79
CA ASP A 87 -12.73 -8.05 -19.27
C ASP A 87 -12.92 -7.01 -18.14
N GLY A 88 -12.58 -7.38 -16.91
CA GLY A 88 -12.81 -6.59 -15.71
C GLY A 88 -14.28 -6.50 -15.28
N THR A 89 -15.22 -7.11 -15.99
CA THR A 89 -16.66 -7.03 -15.70
C THR A 89 -17.27 -8.36 -15.30
N THR A 90 -16.86 -9.43 -15.95
CA THR A 90 -17.30 -10.79 -15.68
C THR A 90 -16.22 -11.52 -14.92
N TRP A 91 -16.54 -11.95 -13.69
CA TRP A 91 -15.60 -12.57 -12.78
C TRP A 91 -15.86 -14.06 -12.64
N THR A 92 -14.79 -14.84 -12.51
CA THR A 92 -14.82 -16.28 -12.25
C THR A 92 -14.00 -16.59 -11.01
N ALA A 93 -14.52 -17.45 -10.13
CA ALA A 93 -13.75 -17.93 -8.98
C ALA A 93 -12.63 -18.88 -9.44
N LEU A 94 -11.43 -18.70 -8.91
CA LEU A 94 -10.31 -19.61 -9.17
C LEU A 94 -10.43 -20.87 -8.30
N PRO A 95 -10.16 -22.07 -8.84
CA PRO A 95 -9.95 -23.26 -8.02
C PRO A 95 -8.79 -23.05 -7.04
N ILE A 96 -8.98 -23.45 -5.78
CA ILE A 96 -7.94 -23.35 -4.74
C ILE A 96 -7.58 -24.75 -4.24
N ALA A 97 -6.30 -25.09 -4.30
CA ALA A 97 -5.73 -26.33 -3.76
C ALA A 97 -4.85 -26.01 -2.56
N ALA A 98 -5.43 -26.13 -1.37
CA ALA A 98 -4.74 -25.98 -0.09
C ALA A 98 -4.35 -27.36 0.47
N ASP A 99 -3.14 -27.50 1.02
CA ASP A 99 -2.68 -28.78 1.56
C ASP A 99 -2.65 -28.74 3.09
N SER A 100 -1.97 -27.74 3.65
CA SER A 100 -1.66 -27.64 5.07
C SER A 100 -2.88 -27.24 5.91
N PHE A 101 -2.83 -27.53 7.22
CA PHE A 101 -3.90 -27.16 8.16
C PHE A 101 -4.19 -25.64 8.15
N TYR A 102 -3.15 -24.82 8.17
CA TYR A 102 -3.29 -23.36 8.11
C TYR A 102 -3.53 -22.86 6.68
N GLY A 103 -2.97 -23.54 5.69
CA GLY A 103 -3.22 -23.36 4.26
C GLY A 103 -4.70 -23.26 3.93
N ARG A 104 -5.45 -24.26 4.41
CA ARG A 104 -6.92 -24.35 4.25
C ARG A 104 -7.68 -23.20 4.92
N GLN A 105 -7.03 -22.46 5.81
CA GLN A 105 -7.62 -21.38 6.59
C GLN A 105 -7.11 -19.98 6.24
N ASN A 106 -6.17 -19.87 5.31
CA ASN A 106 -5.56 -18.60 4.96
C ASN A 106 -6.61 -17.60 4.45
N VAL A 107 -6.43 -16.34 4.80
CA VAL A 107 -6.97 -15.21 4.05
C VAL A 107 -5.81 -14.68 3.20
N LEU A 108 -5.98 -14.66 1.88
CA LEU A 108 -4.99 -14.11 0.95
C LEU A 108 -5.02 -12.58 1.06
N TYR A 109 -3.91 -11.96 1.45
CA TYR A 109 -3.86 -10.53 1.79
C TYR A 109 -2.94 -9.71 0.87
N SER A 110 -2.15 -10.35 0.01
CA SER A 110 -1.36 -9.66 -1.01
C SER A 110 -1.34 -10.49 -2.30
N ALA A 111 -1.53 -9.82 -3.43
CA ALA A 111 -1.48 -10.37 -4.77
C ALA A 111 -0.46 -9.63 -5.63
N GLY A 112 0.33 -10.40 -6.37
CA GLY A 112 1.22 -9.90 -7.42
C GLY A 112 0.82 -10.51 -8.75
N CYS A 113 1.01 -9.76 -9.84
CA CYS A 113 0.78 -10.23 -11.19
C CYS A 113 2.06 -10.06 -12.02
N ARG A 114 2.44 -11.11 -12.73
CA ARG A 114 3.56 -11.11 -13.69
C ARG A 114 3.12 -11.79 -14.96
N ASP A 115 3.19 -11.10 -16.09
CA ASP A 115 2.86 -11.66 -17.42
C ASP A 115 1.48 -12.35 -17.49
N GLY A 116 0.50 -11.83 -16.75
CA GLY A 116 -0.85 -12.38 -16.67
C GLY A 116 -0.95 -13.64 -15.80
N VAL A 117 0.06 -13.90 -14.96
CA VAL A 117 0.08 -14.99 -13.97
C VAL A 117 -0.03 -14.38 -12.58
N LEU A 118 -0.89 -14.96 -11.74
CA LEU A 118 -1.09 -14.55 -10.35
C LEU A 118 -0.18 -15.34 -9.40
N ALA A 119 0.35 -14.65 -8.39
CA ALA A 119 0.77 -15.26 -7.14
C ALA A 119 0.22 -14.45 -5.96
N ALA A 120 0.13 -15.07 -4.80
CA ALA A 120 -0.41 -14.42 -3.61
C ALA A 120 0.28 -14.88 -2.32
N ILE A 121 0.12 -14.07 -1.27
CA ILE A 121 0.47 -14.42 0.10
C ILE A 121 -0.82 -14.46 0.91
N GLY A 122 -0.94 -15.49 1.75
CA GLY A 122 -2.03 -15.61 2.71
C GLY A 122 -1.53 -15.94 4.10
N ALA A 123 -2.34 -15.65 5.11
CA ALA A 123 -2.05 -16.04 6.47
C ALA A 123 -3.31 -16.43 7.25
N LYS A 124 -3.11 -17.29 8.26
CA LYS A 124 -4.06 -17.50 9.36
C LYS A 124 -3.35 -17.26 10.68
N VAL A 125 -3.89 -16.35 11.50
CA VAL A 125 -3.45 -16.18 12.88
C VAL A 125 -3.85 -17.43 13.68
N GLY A 126 -2.90 -18.05 14.40
CA GLY A 126 -3.21 -19.22 15.21
C GLY A 126 -2.00 -19.92 15.85
N GLY A 127 -2.28 -21.04 16.51
CA GLY A 127 -1.31 -21.79 17.31
C GLY A 127 -1.05 -21.18 18.69
N ALA A 128 -0.18 -21.82 19.48
CA ALA A 128 0.03 -21.49 20.90
C ALA A 128 0.50 -20.05 21.19
N HIS A 129 0.99 -19.32 20.18
CA HIS A 129 1.55 -17.96 20.34
C HIS A 129 0.82 -16.90 19.50
N GLY A 130 -0.25 -17.26 18.79
CA GLY A 130 -1.03 -16.31 17.98
C GLY A 130 -0.27 -15.67 16.82
N TYR A 131 0.87 -16.22 16.40
CA TYR A 131 1.60 -15.69 15.25
C TYR A 131 0.90 -16.07 13.92
N PRO A 132 0.94 -15.19 12.90
CA PRO A 132 0.48 -15.54 11.57
C PRO A 132 1.22 -16.75 11.00
N ARG A 133 0.47 -17.71 10.48
CA ARG A 133 0.98 -18.84 9.70
C ARG A 133 0.85 -18.47 8.24
N VAL A 134 1.95 -18.00 7.67
CA VAL A 134 2.02 -17.47 6.31
C VAL A 134 2.24 -18.62 5.32
N SER A 135 1.49 -18.62 4.22
CA SER A 135 1.75 -19.46 3.04
C SER A 135 1.81 -18.59 1.79
N THR A 136 2.61 -19.01 0.81
CA THR A 136 2.57 -18.48 -0.55
C THR A 136 1.69 -19.35 -1.44
N TRP A 137 1.18 -18.73 -2.50
CA TRP A 137 0.25 -19.35 -3.44
C TRP A 137 0.67 -18.99 -4.85
N ARG A 138 0.73 -19.98 -5.73
CA ARG A 138 1.06 -19.77 -7.14
C ARG A 138 -0.05 -20.25 -8.06
N GLN A 139 -0.22 -19.57 -9.18
CA GLN A 139 -1.10 -20.03 -10.24
C GLN A 139 -0.47 -21.18 -11.02
N ARG A 140 -1.25 -22.24 -11.21
CA ARG A 140 -0.91 -23.38 -12.07
C ARG A 140 -1.32 -23.10 -13.51
N VAL A 141 -0.87 -23.95 -14.44
CA VAL A 141 -1.20 -23.86 -15.87
C VAL A 141 -2.72 -23.96 -16.14
N ASP A 142 -3.46 -24.65 -15.28
CA ASP A 142 -4.93 -24.75 -15.32
C ASP A 142 -5.65 -23.48 -14.82
N GLY A 143 -4.89 -22.47 -14.38
CA GLY A 143 -5.40 -21.22 -13.83
C GLY A 143 -5.75 -21.25 -12.34
N GLY A 144 -5.78 -22.42 -11.69
CA GLY A 144 -6.04 -22.55 -10.27
C GLY A 144 -4.85 -22.10 -9.41
N LEU A 145 -5.11 -21.73 -8.15
CA LEU A 145 -4.07 -21.44 -7.16
C LEU A 145 -3.77 -22.68 -6.33
N VAL A 146 -2.48 -22.94 -6.10
CA VAL A 146 -2.01 -23.97 -5.17
C VAL A 146 -1.19 -23.34 -4.06
N GLU A 147 -1.39 -23.83 -2.84
CA GLU A 147 -0.48 -23.57 -1.72
C GLU A 147 0.93 -24.10 -2.04
N VAL A 148 1.92 -23.28 -1.74
CA VAL A 148 3.33 -23.65 -1.82
C VAL A 148 3.78 -24.17 -0.46
N SER A 149 4.31 -25.39 -0.43
CA SER A 149 4.97 -25.93 0.75
C SER A 149 6.28 -25.18 0.99
N ALA A 150 6.46 -24.64 2.19
CA ALA A 150 7.68 -23.97 2.59
C ALA A 150 8.11 -24.45 3.98
N SER A 151 9.42 -24.45 4.25
CA SER A 151 9.95 -24.66 5.59
C SER A 151 9.44 -23.57 6.54
N PHE A 152 9.22 -23.93 7.81
CA PHE A 152 8.68 -23.01 8.80
C PHE A 152 9.48 -21.71 8.92
N GLU A 153 10.81 -21.80 8.84
CA GLU A 153 11.76 -20.70 8.97
C GLU A 153 11.71 -19.70 7.81
N THR A 154 11.09 -20.08 6.69
CA THR A 154 10.94 -19.21 5.51
C THR A 154 10.20 -17.94 5.92
N TYR A 155 9.01 -18.07 6.52
CA TYR A 155 8.19 -16.93 6.93
C TYR A 155 8.09 -16.79 8.45
N GLY A 156 8.27 -17.90 9.17
CA GLY A 156 8.18 -18.00 10.62
C GLY A 156 9.56 -18.11 11.28
N GLY A 157 9.61 -18.85 12.39
CA GLY A 157 10.80 -19.00 13.21
C GLY A 157 11.01 -17.88 14.23
N PRO A 158 12.05 -17.99 15.07
CA PRO A 158 12.31 -17.08 16.20
C PRO A 158 12.68 -15.66 15.79
N LYS A 159 12.99 -15.42 14.50
CA LYS A 159 13.32 -14.10 13.94
C LYS A 159 12.18 -13.49 13.12
N ALA A 160 11.01 -14.14 13.07
CA ALA A 160 9.89 -13.61 12.30
C ALA A 160 9.33 -12.34 12.93
N VAL A 161 9.06 -11.34 12.09
CA VAL A 161 8.30 -10.14 12.47
C VAL A 161 7.04 -10.09 11.63
N ASN A 162 7.16 -9.88 10.31
CA ASN A 162 6.02 -9.99 9.40
C ASN A 162 6.46 -10.21 7.95
N VAL A 163 5.51 -10.65 7.13
CA VAL A 163 5.61 -10.70 5.68
C VAL A 163 4.62 -9.66 5.15
N SER A 164 5.05 -8.74 4.29
CA SER A 164 4.26 -7.55 3.95
C SER A 164 3.53 -7.68 2.60
N ARG A 165 4.26 -7.59 1.48
CA ARG A 165 3.68 -7.48 0.14
C ARG A 165 4.47 -8.28 -0.89
N LEU A 166 3.76 -8.81 -1.88
CA LEU A 166 4.29 -9.54 -3.03
C LEU A 166 4.22 -8.68 -4.29
N ALA A 167 5.29 -8.68 -5.07
CA ALA A 167 5.35 -8.07 -6.39
C ALA A 167 5.84 -9.07 -7.44
N GLY A 168 5.25 -8.98 -8.64
CA GLY A 168 5.80 -9.57 -9.86
C GLY A 168 6.70 -8.55 -10.56
N GLY A 169 7.79 -9.01 -11.17
CA GLY A 169 8.75 -8.14 -11.86
C GLY A 169 9.63 -8.90 -12.85
N PRO A 170 10.53 -8.21 -13.57
CA PRO A 170 11.32 -8.82 -14.64
C PRO A 170 12.12 -10.05 -14.17
N ALA A 171 12.70 -9.96 -12.97
CA ALA A 171 13.51 -11.01 -12.34
C ALA A 171 12.71 -12.11 -11.61
N GLY A 172 11.39 -12.13 -11.73
CA GLY A 172 10.51 -13.12 -11.10
C GLY A 172 9.57 -12.48 -10.09
N TRP A 173 9.66 -12.93 -8.84
CA TRP A 173 8.77 -12.57 -7.74
C TRP A 173 9.57 -12.12 -6.53
N LEU A 174 9.10 -11.06 -5.90
CA LEU A 174 9.70 -10.49 -4.70
C LEU A 174 8.63 -10.36 -3.64
N ILE A 175 8.95 -10.82 -2.43
CA ILE A 175 8.24 -10.45 -1.22
C ILE A 175 9.14 -9.54 -0.41
N VAL A 176 8.57 -8.49 0.18
CA VAL A 176 9.24 -7.69 1.21
C VAL A 176 8.51 -7.80 2.55
N GLY A 177 9.25 -7.53 3.62
CA GLY A 177 8.76 -7.68 4.99
C GLY A 177 9.89 -7.50 5.98
N ASN A 178 9.71 -8.02 7.19
CA ASN A 178 10.62 -7.74 8.30
C ASN A 178 10.98 -9.00 9.08
N ARG A 179 12.22 -9.00 9.55
CA ARG A 179 12.82 -9.96 10.48
C ARG A 179 13.33 -9.21 11.70
N SER A 180 13.76 -9.93 12.73
CA SER A 180 14.34 -9.30 13.92
C SER A 180 15.62 -8.48 13.61
N SER A 181 16.27 -8.74 12.48
CA SER A 181 17.39 -7.93 11.97
C SER A 181 16.96 -6.67 11.21
N GLY A 182 15.67 -6.42 10.98
CA GLY A 182 15.15 -5.29 10.20
C GLY A 182 14.43 -5.73 8.93
N ALA A 183 14.41 -4.87 7.92
CA ALA A 183 13.83 -5.18 6.62
C ALA A 183 14.50 -6.42 5.99
N ALA A 184 13.68 -7.21 5.30
CA ALA A 184 14.08 -8.46 4.66
C ALA A 184 13.31 -8.64 3.35
N SER A 185 13.80 -9.57 2.52
CA SER A 185 13.17 -9.93 1.26
C SER A 185 13.12 -11.43 1.07
N TRP A 186 12.20 -11.88 0.23
CA TRP A 186 12.16 -13.24 -0.27
C TRP A 186 12.06 -13.21 -1.78
N VAL A 187 12.92 -13.96 -2.43
CA VAL A 187 13.04 -13.95 -3.89
C VAL A 187 12.70 -15.31 -4.47
N SER A 188 11.95 -15.30 -5.57
CA SER A 188 11.56 -16.52 -6.27
C SER A 188 11.51 -16.27 -7.78
N PRO A 189 12.08 -17.14 -8.62
CA PRO A 189 11.93 -17.01 -10.08
C PRO A 189 10.51 -17.33 -10.56
N ASP A 190 9.73 -18.14 -9.81
CA ASP A 190 8.50 -18.79 -10.30
C ASP A 190 7.33 -18.76 -9.30
N ALA A 191 7.50 -18.09 -8.16
CA ALA A 191 6.59 -18.07 -7.02
C ALA A 191 6.33 -19.45 -6.38
N ALA A 192 7.08 -20.48 -6.75
CA ALA A 192 6.97 -21.81 -6.18
C ALA A 192 7.91 -22.03 -5.01
N ASP A 193 9.11 -21.45 -5.02
CA ASP A 193 10.04 -21.53 -3.90
C ASP A 193 10.65 -20.16 -3.63
N PHE A 194 10.51 -19.66 -2.40
CA PHE A 194 11.01 -18.37 -1.97
C PHE A 194 12.24 -18.51 -1.10
N ALA A 195 13.36 -17.95 -1.54
CA ALA A 195 14.58 -17.89 -0.75
C ALA A 195 14.54 -16.65 0.16
N LEU A 196 14.58 -16.85 1.47
CA LEU A 196 14.70 -15.76 2.46
C LEU A 196 16.08 -15.11 2.38
N VAL A 197 16.09 -13.79 2.26
CA VAL A 197 17.25 -12.92 2.36
C VAL A 197 17.12 -12.07 3.62
N GLU A 198 17.70 -12.53 4.72
CA GLU A 198 17.74 -11.82 6.00
C GLU A 198 19.14 -11.27 6.30
N GLY A 199 19.22 -10.11 6.97
CA GLY A 199 20.51 -9.53 7.35
C GLY A 199 21.33 -8.98 6.18
N ALA A 200 20.72 -8.77 5.01
CA ALA A 200 21.41 -8.22 3.85
C ALA A 200 21.91 -6.79 4.15
N PRO A 201 23.18 -6.48 3.82
CA PRO A 201 23.69 -5.11 3.89
C PRO A 201 22.78 -4.12 3.14
N GLU A 202 22.73 -2.88 3.63
CA GLU A 202 21.83 -1.81 3.15
C GLU A 202 20.33 -2.09 3.34
N LEU A 203 19.84 -3.33 3.34
CA LEU A 203 18.44 -3.63 3.60
C LEU A 203 18.17 -3.68 5.12
N ALA A 204 18.89 -4.55 5.83
CA ALA A 204 18.70 -4.81 7.25
C ALA A 204 19.14 -3.63 8.14
N SER A 205 18.72 -3.65 9.41
CA SER A 205 19.12 -2.65 10.41
C SER A 205 20.63 -2.64 10.60
N ASP A 206 21.18 -1.44 10.75
CA ASP A 206 22.61 -1.21 10.91
C ASP A 206 22.88 0.03 11.77
N GLY A 207 24.13 0.50 11.81
CA GLY A 207 24.52 1.67 12.60
C GLY A 207 23.78 2.97 12.21
N ARG A 208 23.09 3.02 11.07
CA ARG A 208 22.28 4.17 10.65
C ARG A 208 20.85 4.13 11.22
N GLY A 209 20.36 2.95 11.63
CA GLY A 209 19.04 2.83 12.24
C GLY A 209 18.37 1.47 12.03
N ALA A 210 17.25 1.29 12.74
CA ALA A 210 16.38 0.13 12.56
C ALA A 210 15.51 0.30 11.31
N THR A 211 15.29 -0.75 10.55
CA THR A 211 14.67 -0.68 9.21
C THR A 211 13.37 -1.46 9.13
N TRP A 212 12.42 -0.96 8.36
CA TRP A 212 11.17 -1.65 8.02
C TRP A 212 10.83 -1.51 6.55
N ALA A 213 10.40 -2.60 5.91
CA ALA A 213 9.88 -2.60 4.54
C ALA A 213 8.37 -2.94 4.51
N PHE A 214 7.63 -2.21 3.67
CA PHE A 214 6.18 -2.35 3.54
C PHE A 214 5.74 -2.87 2.17
N ASP A 215 6.30 -2.35 1.09
CA ASP A 215 5.85 -2.65 -0.27
C ASP A 215 7.00 -2.62 -1.27
N ALA A 216 6.79 -3.22 -2.44
CA ALA A 216 7.78 -3.23 -3.51
C ALA A 216 7.11 -3.28 -4.88
N VAL A 217 7.87 -2.88 -5.91
CA VAL A 217 7.47 -2.97 -7.31
C VAL A 217 8.64 -3.42 -8.17
N GLY A 218 8.35 -4.18 -9.23
CA GLY A 218 9.33 -4.48 -10.27
C GLY A 218 9.55 -3.26 -11.16
N VAL A 219 10.81 -2.91 -11.40
CA VAL A 219 11.24 -1.87 -12.35
C VAL A 219 12.12 -2.51 -13.43
N PRO A 220 12.34 -1.87 -14.59
CA PRO A 220 13.18 -2.45 -15.64
C PRO A 220 14.57 -2.90 -15.15
N GLU A 221 15.15 -2.15 -14.22
CA GLU A 221 16.47 -2.40 -13.65
C GLU A 221 16.47 -3.43 -12.51
N GLY A 222 15.30 -3.93 -12.09
CA GLY A 222 15.14 -4.91 -11.01
C GLY A 222 13.95 -4.59 -10.10
N TRP A 223 14.24 -4.17 -8.88
CA TRP A 223 13.28 -4.00 -7.80
C TRP A 223 13.47 -2.67 -7.08
N LEU A 224 12.35 -2.08 -6.70
CA LEU A 224 12.29 -0.97 -5.76
C LEU A 224 11.40 -1.37 -4.58
N ALA A 225 11.92 -1.28 -3.37
CA ALA A 225 11.18 -1.47 -2.13
C ALA A 225 11.06 -0.14 -1.38
N VAL A 226 9.98 0.02 -0.60
CA VAL A 226 9.72 1.22 0.19
C VAL A 226 9.42 0.89 1.65
N GLY A 227 9.71 1.85 2.52
CA GLY A 227 9.63 1.65 3.95
C GLY A 227 10.10 2.84 4.78
N GLY A 228 10.71 2.53 5.91
CA GLY A 228 11.25 3.54 6.82
C GLY A 228 12.50 3.09 7.57
N VAL A 229 13.24 4.06 8.07
CA VAL A 229 14.39 3.90 8.96
C VAL A 229 14.09 4.65 10.24
N LEU A 230 14.28 4.03 11.40
CA LEU A 230 14.28 4.68 12.70
C LEU A 230 15.74 4.97 13.09
N PRO A 231 16.21 6.21 12.99
CA PRO A 231 17.59 6.56 13.34
C PRO A 231 17.86 6.30 14.83
N ALA A 232 19.10 5.96 15.16
CA ALA A 232 19.51 5.77 16.55
C ALA A 232 19.27 7.05 17.37
N GLY A 233 18.62 6.92 18.53
CA GLY A 233 18.32 8.04 19.42
C GLY A 233 17.11 8.89 19.02
N ARG A 234 16.40 8.55 17.95
CA ARG A 234 15.10 9.15 17.58
C ARG A 234 13.96 8.16 17.83
N ILE A 235 12.75 8.70 17.98
CA ILE A 235 11.50 7.93 18.06
C ILE A 235 10.72 7.95 16.73
N ASP A 236 10.95 8.97 15.92
CA ASP A 236 10.33 9.16 14.62
C ASP A 236 11.13 8.48 13.51
N ARG A 237 10.41 7.91 12.54
CA ARG A 237 11.00 7.31 11.34
C ARG A 237 11.23 8.35 10.26
N ASP A 238 12.25 8.09 9.46
CA ASP A 238 12.48 8.73 8.17
C ASP A 238 12.01 7.78 7.05
N PRO A 239 11.40 8.31 5.96
CA PRO A 239 10.94 7.49 4.86
C PRO A 239 12.14 7.00 4.03
N ALA A 240 12.09 5.76 3.54
CA ALA A 240 13.22 5.15 2.85
C ALA A 240 12.80 4.32 1.65
N VAL A 241 13.74 4.17 0.72
CA VAL A 241 13.66 3.28 -0.43
C VAL A 241 14.89 2.43 -0.56
N TRP A 242 14.73 1.24 -1.13
CA TRP A 242 15.82 0.36 -1.49
C TRP A 242 15.71 -0.06 -2.94
N SER A 243 16.82 0.01 -3.67
CA SER A 243 16.92 -0.52 -5.03
C SER A 243 17.74 -1.80 -5.05
N SER A 244 17.36 -2.75 -5.89
CA SER A 244 18.11 -3.99 -6.07
C SER A 244 17.89 -4.55 -7.47
N VAL A 245 18.94 -5.05 -8.10
CA VAL A 245 18.84 -5.73 -9.41
C VAL A 245 18.27 -7.13 -9.26
N ASP A 246 18.56 -7.81 -8.14
CA ASP A 246 18.32 -9.24 -7.95
C ASP A 246 17.43 -9.58 -6.75
N GLY A 247 16.99 -8.56 -6.02
CA GLY A 247 16.22 -8.68 -4.76
C GLY A 247 17.05 -9.19 -3.59
N ARG A 248 18.37 -9.32 -3.74
CA ARG A 248 19.29 -9.86 -2.71
C ARG A 248 20.30 -8.82 -2.25
N ASN A 249 20.87 -8.07 -3.20
CA ASN A 249 21.83 -7.01 -2.96
C ASN A 249 21.14 -5.66 -3.10
N TRP A 250 21.08 -4.91 -2.00
CA TRP A 250 20.28 -3.69 -1.92
C TRP A 250 21.14 -2.44 -1.81
N ARG A 251 20.58 -1.31 -2.22
CA ARG A 251 21.12 0.03 -1.95
C ARG A 251 20.03 0.87 -1.32
N ARG A 252 20.30 1.41 -0.13
CA ARG A 252 19.36 2.25 0.62
C ARG A 252 19.48 3.71 0.18
N SER A 253 18.35 4.40 0.13
CA SER A 253 18.29 5.85 0.11
C SER A 253 17.20 6.32 1.06
N VAL A 254 17.54 7.25 1.95
CA VAL A 254 16.54 7.94 2.79
C VAL A 254 15.90 9.02 1.91
N LEU A 255 14.57 9.08 1.91
CA LEU A 255 13.80 10.03 1.14
C LEU A 255 13.80 11.40 1.84
N PRO A 256 13.62 12.51 1.10
CA PRO A 256 13.48 13.83 1.71
C PRO A 256 12.31 13.86 2.71
N GLY A 257 12.63 14.15 3.96
CA GLY A 257 11.68 14.15 5.06
C GLY A 257 11.81 15.36 5.99
N SER A 258 10.95 15.40 7.01
CA SER A 258 11.02 16.34 8.12
C SER A 258 11.43 15.65 9.42
N GLU A 259 11.37 16.35 10.55
CA GLU A 259 11.61 15.75 11.87
C GLU A 259 10.43 14.92 12.39
N ARG A 260 9.27 14.98 11.72
CA ARG A 260 8.06 14.23 12.08
C ARG A 260 8.19 12.74 11.76
N TYR A 261 7.30 11.92 12.32
CA TYR A 261 7.14 10.53 11.90
C TYR A 261 6.77 10.44 10.41
N GLU A 262 7.63 9.80 9.63
CA GLU A 262 7.47 9.62 8.20
C GLU A 262 7.91 8.22 7.75
N GLU A 263 7.11 7.59 6.89
CA GLU A 263 7.46 6.31 6.27
C GLU A 263 6.75 6.15 4.94
N ALA A 264 7.40 5.51 3.97
CA ALA A 264 6.77 5.15 2.69
C ALA A 264 6.14 3.76 2.80
N GLN A 265 4.84 3.62 2.50
CA GLN A 265 4.08 2.39 2.76
C GLN A 265 3.61 1.67 1.50
N ARG A 266 3.44 2.38 0.38
CA ARG A 266 3.08 1.81 -0.92
C ARG A 266 3.88 2.44 -2.04
N VAL A 267 4.11 1.69 -3.11
CA VAL A 267 4.82 2.19 -4.31
C VAL A 267 4.16 1.71 -5.59
N ALA A 268 4.03 2.60 -6.57
CA ALA A 268 3.48 2.31 -7.89
C ALA A 268 4.30 3.00 -8.98
N LEU A 269 4.18 2.54 -10.23
CA LEU A 269 4.80 3.16 -11.40
C LEU A 269 3.77 3.96 -12.19
N VAL A 270 3.97 5.28 -12.30
CA VAL A 270 3.18 6.16 -13.16
C VAL A 270 4.01 6.49 -14.38
N ASP A 271 3.60 6.03 -15.56
CA ASP A 271 4.36 6.18 -16.81
C ASP A 271 5.82 5.68 -16.69
N GLY A 272 6.02 4.59 -15.94
CA GLY A 272 7.34 4.02 -15.65
C GLY A 272 8.12 4.75 -14.54
N VAL A 273 7.62 5.87 -14.01
CA VAL A 273 8.26 6.62 -12.93
C VAL A 273 7.73 6.15 -11.57
N PRO A 274 8.59 5.70 -10.65
CA PRO A 274 8.14 5.28 -9.33
C PRO A 274 7.69 6.44 -8.46
N VAL A 275 6.53 6.23 -7.83
CA VAL A 275 5.92 7.12 -6.85
C VAL A 275 5.58 6.32 -5.61
N ALA A 276 6.05 6.81 -4.45
CA ALA A 276 5.80 6.22 -3.15
C ALA A 276 4.81 7.09 -2.35
N VAL A 277 3.90 6.46 -1.63
CA VAL A 277 2.93 7.14 -0.75
C VAL A 277 3.01 6.52 0.64
N GLY A 278 2.85 7.35 1.67
CA GLY A 278 2.98 6.91 3.05
C GLY A 278 2.64 8.00 4.05
N LEU A 279 3.02 7.79 5.31
CA LEU A 279 2.68 8.66 6.42
C LEU A 279 3.60 9.89 6.47
N ARG A 280 3.04 11.05 6.81
CA ARG A 280 3.79 12.25 7.21
C ARG A 280 3.04 12.99 8.31
N GLY A 281 3.55 12.88 9.53
CA GLY A 281 2.92 13.49 10.70
C GLY A 281 1.49 12.96 10.91
N ASP A 282 0.51 13.85 10.80
CA ASP A 282 -0.92 13.60 10.98
C ASP A 282 -1.68 13.28 9.67
N GLY A 283 -0.98 13.23 8.53
CA GLY A 283 -1.57 12.91 7.24
C GLY A 283 -0.68 12.01 6.39
N PHE A 284 -0.84 12.12 5.08
CA PHE A 284 -0.09 11.34 4.09
C PHE A 284 0.74 12.24 3.19
N ALA A 285 1.82 11.70 2.66
CA ALA A 285 2.69 12.38 1.72
C ALA A 285 3.07 11.49 0.55
N THR A 286 3.46 12.16 -0.54
CA THR A 286 4.00 11.53 -1.73
C THR A 286 5.48 11.84 -1.88
N TRP A 287 6.25 10.85 -2.32
CA TRP A 287 7.61 11.01 -2.81
C TRP A 287 7.67 10.46 -4.22
N ARG A 288 8.37 11.15 -5.12
CA ARG A 288 8.52 10.68 -6.50
C ARG A 288 9.95 10.80 -6.96
N ARG A 289 10.30 9.96 -7.92
CA ARG A 289 11.58 10.05 -8.61
C ARG A 289 11.60 11.27 -9.54
N ALA A 290 12.64 12.08 -9.43
CA ALA A 290 12.92 13.22 -10.31
C ALA A 290 14.37 13.11 -10.80
N GLY A 291 14.57 12.56 -12.00
CA GLY A 291 15.89 12.15 -12.46
C GLY A 291 16.45 11.01 -11.60
N ASP A 292 17.65 11.19 -11.07
CA ASP A 292 18.32 10.23 -10.19
C ASP A 292 18.04 10.45 -8.69
N ASP A 293 17.23 11.45 -8.37
CA ASP A 293 16.90 11.81 -6.99
C ASP A 293 15.43 11.54 -6.67
N TRP A 294 15.12 11.54 -5.38
CA TRP A 294 13.76 11.57 -4.89
C TRP A 294 13.42 12.96 -4.38
N VAL A 295 12.21 13.42 -4.66
CA VAL A 295 11.67 14.66 -4.12
C VAL A 295 10.41 14.38 -3.33
N ALA A 296 10.22 15.11 -2.23
CA ALA A 296 8.92 15.20 -1.60
C ALA A 296 7.97 15.98 -2.51
N ALA A 297 6.75 15.48 -2.67
CA ALA A 297 5.68 16.08 -3.46
C ALA A 297 4.54 16.51 -2.52
N GLY A 298 3.28 16.39 -2.98
CA GLY A 298 2.09 16.78 -2.23
C GLY A 298 1.80 15.93 -1.01
N GLY A 299 1.08 16.53 -0.06
CA GLY A 299 0.46 15.86 1.07
C GLY A 299 -1.06 15.88 0.97
N PHE A 300 -1.75 15.00 1.70
CA PHE A 300 -3.21 14.92 1.68
C PHE A 300 -3.77 14.32 2.97
N ALA A 301 -5.07 14.52 3.18
CA ALA A 301 -5.82 14.12 4.37
C ALA A 301 -5.20 14.59 5.71
N GLY A 302 -4.40 15.67 5.69
CA GLY A 302 -3.85 16.32 6.89
C GLY A 302 -4.75 17.48 7.34
N GLY A 303 -5.01 17.59 8.64
CA GLY A 303 -5.81 18.68 9.21
C GLY A 303 -5.95 18.59 10.73
N PRO A 304 -6.31 19.69 11.43
CA PRO A 304 -6.38 19.75 12.90
C PRO A 304 -7.42 18.80 13.53
N ALA A 305 -8.25 18.14 12.72
CA ALA A 305 -9.20 17.13 13.14
C ALA A 305 -8.64 15.68 13.09
N ALA A 306 -7.47 15.46 12.47
CA ALA A 306 -6.94 14.11 12.20
C ALA A 306 -6.19 13.48 13.39
N VAL A 307 -5.64 14.28 14.31
CA VAL A 307 -5.02 13.76 15.54
C VAL A 307 -5.23 14.76 16.66
N GLY A 308 -6.34 14.65 17.42
CA GLY A 308 -6.51 15.49 18.62
C GLY A 308 -7.92 15.73 19.17
N SER A 309 -9.01 15.33 18.51
CA SER A 309 -10.36 15.65 19.01
C SER A 309 -10.92 14.60 19.99
N GLY A 310 -10.17 14.16 21.02
CA GLY A 310 -10.70 13.39 22.18
C GLY A 310 -11.39 12.04 21.90
N SER A 311 -11.60 11.68 20.63
CA SER A 311 -12.01 10.39 20.12
C SER A 311 -10.74 9.58 19.98
N ARG A 312 -10.60 8.48 20.75
CA ARG A 312 -9.53 7.51 20.49
C ARG A 312 -9.76 6.98 19.07
N ALA A 313 -8.97 7.43 18.10
CA ALA A 313 -8.88 6.77 16.81
C ALA A 313 -8.65 5.27 17.08
N ALA A 314 -9.51 4.42 16.52
CA ALA A 314 -9.56 3.00 16.88
C ALA A 314 -8.44 2.19 16.20
N GLY A 315 -7.73 2.77 15.23
CA GLY A 315 -6.68 2.13 14.46
C GLY A 315 -5.47 3.02 14.18
N VAL A 316 -4.45 2.41 13.58
CA VAL A 316 -3.21 3.06 13.14
C VAL A 316 -3.41 3.55 11.70
N PRO A 317 -2.99 4.79 11.35
CA PRO A 317 -3.03 5.25 9.98
C PRO A 317 -2.21 4.37 9.02
N SER A 318 -2.73 4.15 7.82
CA SER A 318 -2.09 3.30 6.80
C SER A 318 -2.48 3.70 5.38
N VAL A 319 -1.60 3.40 4.43
CA VAL A 319 -1.90 3.35 3.00
C VAL A 319 -2.19 1.89 2.66
N ASP A 320 -3.45 1.57 2.43
CA ASP A 320 -3.90 0.20 2.19
C ASP A 320 -3.59 -0.24 0.76
N GLY A 321 -3.70 0.68 -0.21
CA GLY A 321 -3.38 0.43 -1.62
C GLY A 321 -2.92 1.67 -2.38
N LEU A 322 -2.09 1.47 -3.40
CA LEU A 322 -1.68 2.49 -4.34
C LEU A 322 -1.61 1.86 -5.73
N VAL A 323 -2.33 2.43 -6.69
CA VAL A 323 -2.31 1.97 -8.09
C VAL A 323 -2.15 3.14 -9.03
N ALA A 324 -1.61 2.88 -10.21
CA ALA A 324 -1.44 3.85 -11.27
C ALA A 324 -2.14 3.38 -12.54
N ALA A 325 -2.83 4.29 -13.23
CA ALA A 325 -3.38 4.05 -14.55
C ALA A 325 -3.57 5.38 -15.31
N GLU A 326 -3.25 5.41 -16.60
CA GLU A 326 -3.37 6.60 -17.48
C GLU A 326 -2.75 7.88 -16.89
N GLY A 327 -1.52 7.79 -16.37
CA GLY A 327 -0.82 8.91 -15.75
C GLY A 327 -1.38 9.38 -14.39
N ARG A 328 -2.41 8.71 -13.86
CA ARG A 328 -3.04 9.03 -12.58
C ARG A 328 -2.63 8.06 -11.48
N LEU A 329 -2.75 8.52 -10.25
CA LEU A 329 -2.65 7.70 -9.05
C LEU A 329 -4.01 7.58 -8.37
N LEU A 330 -4.25 6.43 -7.76
CA LEU A 330 -5.28 6.24 -6.75
C LEU A 330 -4.66 5.65 -5.50
N ALA A 331 -4.89 6.31 -4.36
CA ALA A 331 -4.47 5.84 -3.04
C ALA A 331 -5.71 5.49 -2.21
N VAL A 332 -5.67 4.34 -1.56
CA VAL A 332 -6.60 3.97 -0.50
C VAL A 332 -5.86 4.14 0.82
N VAL A 333 -6.43 4.91 1.73
CA VAL A 333 -5.82 5.19 3.03
C VAL A 333 -6.82 4.99 4.17
N SER A 334 -6.32 4.63 5.34
CA SER A 334 -7.01 4.63 6.62
C SER A 334 -6.39 5.70 7.51
N ASP A 335 -7.19 6.61 8.05
CA ASP A 335 -6.73 7.60 9.05
C ASP A 335 -6.81 7.06 10.50
N GLY A 336 -7.10 5.77 10.65
CA GLY A 336 -7.32 5.12 11.95
C GLY A 336 -8.78 5.18 12.45
N ALA A 337 -9.65 5.96 11.81
CA ALA A 337 -11.09 5.99 12.05
C ALA A 337 -11.89 5.45 10.87
N ALA A 338 -11.52 5.82 9.64
CA ALA A 338 -12.20 5.44 8.41
C ALA A 338 -11.21 5.25 7.25
N ARG A 339 -11.69 4.57 6.21
CA ARG A 339 -10.99 4.46 4.93
C ARG A 339 -11.51 5.49 3.94
N SER A 340 -10.61 6.05 3.15
CA SER A 340 -10.89 7.01 2.10
C SER A 340 -10.06 6.70 0.85
N VAL A 341 -10.54 7.17 -0.29
CA VAL A 341 -9.86 7.05 -1.58
C VAL A 341 -9.51 8.43 -2.09
N TRP A 342 -8.30 8.58 -2.61
CA TRP A 342 -7.79 9.82 -3.15
C TRP A 342 -7.22 9.57 -4.53
N THR A 343 -7.29 10.57 -5.41
CA THR A 343 -6.66 10.52 -6.72
C THR A 343 -5.79 11.73 -6.99
N SER A 344 -4.70 11.51 -7.73
CA SER A 344 -3.82 12.56 -8.21
C SER A 344 -3.67 12.43 -9.73
N ALA A 345 -3.69 13.58 -10.41
CA ALA A 345 -3.50 13.70 -11.86
C ALA A 345 -2.12 14.26 -12.25
N ASP A 346 -1.29 14.57 -11.25
CA ASP A 346 0.00 15.27 -11.38
C ASP A 346 1.12 14.52 -10.65
N ARG A 347 1.02 13.19 -10.62
CA ARG A 347 1.99 12.28 -9.99
C ARG A 347 2.23 12.61 -8.50
N GLY A 348 1.15 12.97 -7.82
CA GLY A 348 1.07 13.16 -6.38
C GLY A 348 1.44 14.55 -5.89
N ASP A 349 1.46 15.58 -6.74
CA ASP A 349 1.62 16.97 -6.30
C ASP A 349 0.34 17.50 -5.64
N SER A 350 -0.81 17.13 -6.18
CA SER A 350 -2.13 17.43 -5.60
C SER A 350 -3.00 16.19 -5.57
N TRP A 351 -3.89 16.14 -4.58
CA TRP A 351 -4.79 15.02 -4.35
C TRP A 351 -6.21 15.50 -4.16
N ARG A 352 -7.15 14.75 -4.71
CA ARG A 352 -8.59 15.02 -4.58
C ARG A 352 -9.30 13.81 -3.97
N PRO A 353 -10.24 14.01 -3.04
CA PRO A 353 -10.99 12.90 -2.48
C PRO A 353 -11.89 12.27 -3.56
N VAL A 354 -12.06 10.96 -3.48
CA VAL A 354 -12.95 10.16 -4.32
C VAL A 354 -14.01 9.53 -3.42
N ALA A 355 -15.27 9.77 -3.73
CA ALA A 355 -16.39 9.21 -2.99
C ALA A 355 -16.40 7.68 -3.14
N LEU A 356 -16.35 6.99 -2.00
CA LEU A 356 -16.58 5.55 -1.95
C LEU A 356 -18.06 5.21 -2.21
N PRO A 357 -18.36 4.03 -2.80
CA PRO A 357 -19.73 3.58 -2.98
C PRO A 357 -20.45 3.30 -1.65
N LEU A 358 -19.71 3.03 -0.58
CA LEU A 358 -20.20 2.94 0.80
C LEU A 358 -19.11 3.39 1.79
N PRO A 359 -19.48 3.96 2.94
CA PRO A 359 -18.51 4.30 3.99
C PRO A 359 -17.90 3.04 4.60
N VAL A 360 -16.61 3.08 4.90
CA VAL A 360 -15.88 1.95 5.50
C VAL A 360 -15.09 2.46 6.70
N ALA A 361 -15.47 2.02 7.90
CA ALA A 361 -14.71 2.33 9.09
C ALA A 361 -13.35 1.60 9.09
N ALA A 362 -12.38 2.15 9.81
CA ALA A 362 -11.15 1.44 10.12
C ALA A 362 -11.46 0.24 11.05
N GLY A 363 -10.51 -0.70 11.14
CA GLY A 363 -10.58 -1.82 12.07
C GLY A 363 -10.26 -3.16 11.43
N ALA A 364 -10.13 -4.17 12.29
CA ALA A 364 -9.88 -5.54 11.89
C ALA A 364 -11.04 -6.09 11.06
N GLN A 365 -10.74 -6.95 10.08
CA GLN A 365 -11.70 -7.56 9.15
C GLN A 365 -12.43 -6.58 8.21
N ARG A 366 -11.96 -5.33 8.13
CA ARG A 366 -12.44 -4.34 7.18
C ARG A 366 -11.33 -3.99 6.23
N ASP A 367 -11.62 -3.79 4.96
CA ASP A 367 -10.62 -3.46 3.95
C ASP A 367 -11.21 -2.78 2.73
N VAL A 368 -10.35 -2.06 2.00
CA VAL A 368 -10.64 -1.53 0.68
C VAL A 368 -9.43 -1.81 -0.21
N ALA A 369 -9.57 -2.75 -1.14
CA ALA A 369 -8.57 -3.02 -2.16
C ALA A 369 -8.93 -2.31 -3.47
N VAL A 370 -7.91 -1.93 -4.23
CA VAL A 370 -8.06 -1.19 -5.49
C VAL A 370 -7.23 -1.83 -6.60
N ALA A 371 -7.78 -1.86 -7.80
CA ALA A 371 -7.04 -2.11 -9.05
C ALA A 371 -7.44 -1.05 -10.09
N ALA A 372 -6.53 -0.74 -11.02
CA ALA A 372 -6.80 0.22 -12.10
C ALA A 372 -6.12 -0.23 -13.40
N VAL A 373 -6.83 -0.06 -14.53
CA VAL A 373 -6.36 -0.37 -15.89
C VAL A 373 -7.06 0.60 -16.84
N GLY A 374 -6.29 1.34 -17.63
CA GLY A 374 -6.83 2.43 -18.42
C GLY A 374 -7.50 3.47 -17.52
N GLU A 375 -8.64 4.02 -17.94
CA GLU A 375 -9.41 4.97 -17.12
C GLU A 375 -10.30 4.29 -16.06
N ARG A 376 -10.37 2.95 -16.09
CA ARG A 376 -11.28 2.15 -15.27
C ARG A 376 -10.63 1.76 -13.96
N ILE A 377 -11.43 1.84 -12.91
CA ILE A 377 -11.04 1.54 -11.53
C ILE A 377 -11.96 0.46 -10.96
N TRP A 378 -11.39 -0.40 -10.13
CA TRP A 378 -12.10 -1.45 -9.41
C TRP A 378 -11.86 -1.28 -7.93
N LEU A 379 -12.94 -1.27 -7.15
CA LEU A 379 -12.88 -1.28 -5.69
C LEU A 379 -13.48 -2.57 -5.16
N PHE A 380 -12.79 -3.16 -4.21
CA PHE A 380 -13.22 -4.33 -3.48
C PHE A 380 -13.30 -3.96 -2.01
N VAL A 381 -14.52 -3.88 -1.50
CA VAL A 381 -14.82 -3.35 -0.18
C VAL A 381 -15.28 -4.48 0.72
N ASP A 382 -14.73 -4.54 1.93
CA ASP A 382 -15.21 -5.35 3.05
C ASP A 382 -15.43 -4.42 4.25
N ASP A 383 -16.68 -4.22 4.67
CA ASP A 383 -17.01 -3.37 5.83
C ASP A 383 -17.06 -4.13 7.16
N GLY A 384 -16.76 -5.44 7.12
CA GLY A 384 -16.79 -6.35 8.26
C GLY A 384 -18.15 -7.04 8.47
N GLU A 385 -19.19 -6.61 7.75
CA GLU A 385 -20.51 -7.24 7.70
C GLU A 385 -20.82 -7.77 6.29
N ARG A 386 -20.46 -6.99 5.26
CA ARG A 386 -20.70 -7.24 3.85
C ARG A 386 -19.44 -6.98 3.05
N SER A 387 -19.34 -7.68 1.92
CA SER A 387 -18.33 -7.42 0.91
C SER A 387 -18.97 -7.15 -0.44
N ALA A 388 -18.41 -6.19 -1.18
CA ALA A 388 -18.92 -5.79 -2.49
C ALA A 388 -17.76 -5.41 -3.42
N ALA A 389 -17.94 -5.70 -4.71
CA ALA A 389 -17.05 -5.26 -5.76
C ALA A 389 -17.75 -4.19 -6.60
N TRP A 390 -17.00 -3.19 -7.03
CA TRP A 390 -17.48 -2.07 -7.83
C TRP A 390 -16.49 -1.77 -8.94
N SER A 391 -17.00 -1.28 -10.07
CA SER A 391 -16.17 -0.64 -11.08
C SER A 391 -16.67 0.76 -11.39
N GLY A 392 -15.76 1.65 -11.72
CA GLY A 392 -16.05 3.01 -12.09
C GLY A 392 -15.04 3.51 -13.10
N SER A 393 -15.22 4.74 -13.58
CA SER A 393 -14.19 5.45 -14.34
C SER A 393 -13.78 6.68 -13.56
N THR A 394 -12.50 7.01 -13.57
CA THR A 394 -12.06 8.30 -13.03
C THR A 394 -12.62 9.41 -13.91
N PRO A 395 -13.35 10.40 -13.38
CA PRO A 395 -13.80 11.53 -14.18
C PRO A 395 -12.59 12.25 -14.79
N ALA A 396 -12.70 12.65 -16.05
CA ALA A 396 -11.72 13.56 -16.64
C ALA A 396 -11.69 14.84 -15.79
N VAL A 397 -10.53 15.14 -15.20
CA VAL A 397 -10.31 16.45 -14.59
C VAL A 397 -10.19 17.45 -15.75
N PRO A 398 -11.00 18.52 -15.81
CA PRO A 398 -10.82 19.57 -16.79
C PRO A 398 -9.38 20.08 -16.71
N ARG A 399 -8.69 20.11 -17.86
CA ARG A 399 -7.32 20.63 -17.96
C ARG A 399 -7.27 22.13 -17.70
#